data_AF-A0A0K2UQV5-F1
#
_entry.id   AF-A0A0K2UQV5-F1
#
_cell.length_a   1.000
_cell.length_b   1.000
_cell.length_c   1.000
_cell.angle_alpha   90.00
_cell.angle_beta   90.00
_cell.angle_gamma   90.00
#
_symmetry.space_group_name_H-M   'P 1'
#
loop_
_entity.id
_entity.type
_entity.pdbx_description
1 polymer ?
#
loop_
_entity_poly.entity_id
_entity_poly.type
_entity_poly.pdbx_seq_one_letter_code
_entity_poly.pdbx_strand_id
1 'polypeptide(L)'
;TKEPIDTSFKVVESTIKSNDQNGSSPSEPKRMITVHNTLTINVLTRAYLGKTYECVAKNNDLLKSASMHVTINMRLLPINVSILPPEESFSINRETLLECRSYGSRPPATLTWWKRG
;
A
#
# COMPACT_ATOMS: atom_id res chain seq x y z
N THR A 1 15.26 -14.46 -13.48
CA THR A 1 14.41 -13.41 -14.07
C THR A 1 13.67 -12.73 -12.94
N LYS A 2 13.95 -11.46 -12.66
CA LYS A 2 13.26 -10.70 -11.61
C LYS A 2 11.92 -10.26 -12.23
N GLU A 3 10.81 -10.88 -11.83
CA GLU A 3 9.49 -10.39 -12.22
C GLU A 3 9.41 -8.89 -11.85
N PRO A 4 8.84 -8.03 -12.71
CA PRO A 4 8.54 -6.68 -12.30
C PRO A 4 7.59 -6.79 -11.11
N ILE A 5 8.00 -6.26 -9.96
CA ILE A 5 7.08 -6.11 -8.82
C ILE A 5 5.93 -5.27 -9.37
N ASP A 6 4.74 -5.86 -9.47
CA ASP A 6 3.55 -5.13 -9.89
C ASP A 6 3.32 -3.99 -8.89
N THR A 7 3.75 -2.78 -9.27
CA THR A 7 3.52 -1.56 -8.49
C THR A 7 2.15 -0.96 -8.75
N SER A 8 1.35 -1.56 -9.65
CA SER A 8 0.01 -1.11 -9.94
C SER A 8 -0.92 -1.61 -8.85
N PHE A 9 -1.25 -0.72 -7.91
CA PHE A 9 -2.27 -1.00 -6.92
C PHE A 9 -3.58 -0.36 -7.41
N LYS A 10 -4.54 -1.20 -7.80
CA LYS A 10 -5.91 -0.73 -8.11
C LYS A 10 -6.62 -0.48 -6.78
N VAL A 11 -6.82 0.79 -6.44
CA VAL A 11 -7.60 1.17 -5.27
C VAL A 11 -9.07 1.19 -5.66
N VAL A 12 -9.80 0.19 -5.15
CA VAL A 12 -11.26 0.15 -4.91
C VAL A 12 -12.18 0.39 -6.11
N GLU A 13 -13.13 -0.54 -6.24
CA GLU A 13 -14.32 -0.40 -7.07
C GLU A 13 -15.51 -0.07 -6.15
N SER A 14 -16.09 1.12 -6.27
CA SER A 14 -17.31 1.47 -5.52
C SER A 14 -18.53 1.28 -6.41
N THR A 15 -19.36 0.29 -6.11
CA THR A 15 -20.63 0.03 -6.81
C THR A 15 -21.77 0.74 -6.10
N ILE A 16 -22.27 1.86 -6.63
CA ILE A 16 -23.41 2.59 -6.03
C ILE A 16 -24.66 2.31 -6.86
N LYS A 17 -25.66 1.64 -6.27
CA LYS A 17 -26.97 1.40 -6.90
C LYS A 17 -27.91 2.57 -6.58
N SER A 18 -28.27 3.36 -7.59
CA SER A 18 -29.30 4.40 -7.50
C SER A 18 -30.60 3.92 -8.16
N ASN A 19 -31.73 4.31 -7.59
CA ASN A 19 -33.06 3.94 -8.07
C ASN A 19 -33.70 5.18 -8.68
N ASP A 20 -33.89 5.21 -10.00
CA ASP A 20 -34.63 6.30 -10.63
C ASP A 20 -36.13 6.10 -10.37
N GLN A 21 -36.75 7.05 -9.66
CA GLN A 21 -38.19 7.05 -9.37
C GLN A 21 -38.99 7.81 -10.44
N ASN A 22 -38.36 8.35 -11.48
CA ASN A 22 -39.03 9.25 -12.43
C ASN A 22 -39.74 8.52 -13.59
N GLY A 23 -40.25 7.31 -13.34
CA GLY A 23 -41.15 6.62 -14.27
C GLY A 23 -42.56 7.17 -14.13
N SER A 24 -43.05 7.88 -15.13
CA SER A 24 -44.42 8.43 -15.20
C SER A 24 -45.51 7.39 -15.48
N SER A 25 -45.18 6.08 -15.43
CA SER A 25 -46.11 4.99 -15.72
C SER A 25 -45.96 3.81 -14.74
N PRO A 26 -47.05 3.26 -14.18
CA PRO A 26 -47.02 2.11 -13.26
C PRO A 26 -46.46 0.80 -13.85
N SER A 27 -46.22 0.73 -15.18
CA SER A 27 -45.79 -0.47 -15.89
C SER A 27 -44.32 -0.45 -16.35
N GLU A 28 -43.56 0.62 -16.08
CA GLU A 28 -42.17 0.73 -16.51
C GLU A 28 -41.19 0.18 -15.44
N PRO A 29 -40.23 -0.68 -15.82
CA PRO A 29 -39.25 -1.20 -14.88
C PRO A 29 -38.35 -0.07 -14.37
N LYS A 30 -38.32 0.15 -13.05
CA LYS A 30 -37.40 1.08 -12.38
C LYS A 30 -35.97 0.77 -12.80
N ARG A 31 -35.30 1.74 -13.44
CA ARG A 31 -33.92 1.59 -13.88
C ARG A 31 -33.00 1.75 -12.68
N MET A 32 -32.33 0.66 -12.32
CA MET A 32 -31.24 0.68 -11.34
C MET A 32 -29.98 1.18 -12.03
N ILE A 33 -29.56 2.41 -11.75
CA ILE A 33 -28.34 2.99 -12.32
C ILE A 33 -27.20 2.73 -11.35
N THR A 34 -26.13 2.10 -11.84
CA THR A 34 -24.93 1.84 -11.05
C THR A 34 -23.78 2.72 -11.54
N VAL A 35 -23.19 3.51 -10.64
CA VAL A 35 -22.02 4.35 -10.95
C VAL A 35 -20.79 3.75 -10.30
N HIS A 36 -19.71 3.65 -11.08
CA HIS A 36 -18.39 3.19 -10.64
C HIS A 36 -17.37 4.32 -10.80
N ASN A 37 -16.53 4.51 -9.78
CA ASN A 37 -15.36 5.38 -9.85
C ASN A 37 -14.12 4.55 -9.46
N THR A 38 -13.00 4.80 -10.14
CA THR A 38 -11.76 4.06 -9.93
C THR A 38 -10.59 5.03 -9.82
N LEU A 39 -9.84 4.93 -8.72
CA LEU A 39 -8.58 5.64 -8.54
C LEU A 39 -7.41 4.70 -8.82
N THR A 40 -6.62 5.02 -9.85
CA THR A 40 -5.43 4.23 -10.20
C THR A 40 -4.16 4.98 -9.79
N ILE A 41 -3.30 4.31 -9.02
CA ILE A 41 -1.96 4.81 -8.69
C ILE A 41 -0.95 3.96 -9.46
N ASN A 42 -0.34 4.55 -10.49
CA ASN A 42 0.53 3.82 -11.42
C ASN A 42 1.84 3.34 -10.78
N VAL A 43 2.41 4.16 -9.88
CA VAL A 43 3.67 3.86 -9.21
C VAL A 43 3.55 4.21 -7.73
N LEU A 44 3.65 3.18 -6.89
CA LEU A 44 3.74 3.36 -5.45
C LEU A 44 5.18 3.68 -5.03
N THR A 45 5.40 4.91 -4.56
CA THR A 45 6.63 5.30 -3.88
C THR A 45 6.50 5.16 -2.37
N ARG A 46 7.63 5.17 -1.66
CA ARG A 46 7.68 5.14 -0.18
C ARG A 46 6.86 6.27 0.49
N ALA A 47 6.61 7.37 -0.21
CA ALA A 47 5.82 8.49 0.30
C ALA A 47 4.33 8.16 0.48
N TYR A 48 3.84 7.09 -0.14
CA TYR A 48 2.45 6.63 0.02
C TYR A 48 2.25 5.72 1.23
N LEU A 49 3.31 5.28 1.91
CA LEU A 49 3.19 4.43 3.09
C LEU A 49 2.36 5.15 4.18
N GLY A 50 1.29 4.51 4.63
CA GLY A 50 0.39 5.05 5.64
C GLY A 50 -0.54 6.15 5.15
N LYS A 51 -0.54 6.48 3.85
CA LYS A 51 -1.55 7.39 3.28
C LYS A 51 -2.91 6.69 3.27
N THR A 52 -3.93 7.44 3.66
CA THR A 52 -5.33 6.99 3.63
C THR A 52 -6.07 7.75 2.56
N TYR A 53 -6.77 7.01 1.70
CA TYR A 53 -7.69 7.55 0.70
C TYR A 53 -9.13 7.36 1.18
N GLU A 54 -9.96 8.35 0.92
CA GLU A 54 -11.39 8.31 1.20
C GLU A 54 -12.17 8.28 -0.11
N CYS A 55 -13.08 7.32 -0.23
CA CYS A 55 -14.06 7.26 -1.28
C CYS A 55 -15.39 7.79 -0.73
N VAL A 56 -15.89 8.90 -1.28
CA VAL A 56 -17.13 9.55 -0.84
C VAL A 56 -18.21 9.43 -1.92
N ALA A 57 -19.34 8.87 -1.53
CA ALA A 57 -20.56 8.78 -2.34
C ALA A 57 -21.55 9.85 -1.90
N LYS A 58 -21.73 10.87 -2.73
CA LYS A 58 -22.57 12.03 -2.46
C LYS A 58 -23.72 12.11 -3.46
N ASN A 59 -24.94 12.02 -2.95
CA ASN A 59 -26.15 12.12 -3.78
C ASN A 59 -26.67 13.56 -3.88
N ASN A 60 -26.62 14.31 -2.78
CA ASN A 60 -26.97 15.73 -2.71
C ASN A 60 -26.26 16.41 -1.52
N ASP A 61 -26.37 17.74 -1.41
CA ASP A 61 -25.74 18.53 -0.33
C ASP A 61 -26.49 18.48 1.01
N LEU A 62 -27.71 17.92 1.03
CA LEU A 62 -28.59 17.93 2.19
C LEU A 62 -28.44 16.66 3.06
N LEU A 63 -27.99 15.56 2.47
CA LEU A 63 -27.84 14.27 3.13
C LEU A 63 -26.37 13.96 3.43
N LYS A 64 -26.14 13.26 4.53
CA LYS A 64 -24.82 12.73 4.87
C LYS A 64 -24.38 11.74 3.78
N SER A 65 -23.19 11.98 3.24
CA SER A 65 -22.57 11.11 2.24
C SER A 65 -22.08 9.82 2.87
N ALA A 66 -22.10 8.73 2.10
CA ALA A 66 -21.44 7.49 2.52
C ALA A 66 -19.95 7.57 2.19
N SER A 67 -19.10 7.08 3.09
CA SER A 67 -17.64 7.17 2.96
C SER A 67 -16.97 5.85 3.30
N MET A 68 -15.91 5.51 2.56
CA MET A 68 -15.04 4.36 2.85
C MET A 68 -13.57 4.80 2.85
N HIS A 69 -12.78 4.23 3.75
CA HIS A 69 -11.36 4.56 3.88
C HIS A 69 -10.48 3.38 3.48
N VAL A 70 -9.38 3.66 2.76
CA VAL A 70 -8.35 2.68 2.41
C VAL A 70 -6.98 3.22 2.75
N THR A 71 -6.27 2.52 3.63
CA THR A 71 -4.91 2.87 4.04
C THR A 71 -3.90 2.02 3.30
N ILE A 72 -2.91 2.66 2.68
CA ILE A 72 -1.82 1.96 2.01
C ILE A 72 -0.82 1.46 3.03
N ASN A 73 -0.64 0.14 3.07
CA ASN A 73 0.45 -0.51 3.80
C ASN A 73 1.44 -1.13 2.80
N MET A 74 2.73 -1.07 3.10
CA MET A 74 3.78 -1.53 2.19
C MET A 74 4.78 -2.42 2.90
N ARG A 75 5.26 -3.42 2.16
CA ARG A 75 6.47 -4.16 2.49
C ARG A 75 7.65 -3.51 1.80
N LEU A 76 8.57 -2.96 2.58
CA LEU A 76 9.74 -2.24 2.08
C LEU A 76 11.00 -3.02 2.44
N LEU A 77 11.84 -3.27 1.44
CA LEU A 77 13.19 -3.78 1.66
C LEU A 77 14.05 -2.71 2.36
N PRO A 78 15.12 -3.13 3.08
CA PRO A 78 16.14 -2.20 3.56
C PRO A 78 16.66 -1.32 2.42
N ILE A 79 16.86 -0.03 2.72
CA ILE A 79 17.57 0.90 1.81
C ILE A 79 19.07 0.63 1.89
N ASN A 80 19.54 0.29 3.09
CA ASN A 80 20.94 0.12 3.38
C ASN A 80 21.13 -1.00 4.41
N VAL A 81 22.25 -1.71 4.26
CA VAL A 81 22.75 -2.71 5.21
C VAL A 81 24.25 -2.47 5.36
N SER A 82 24.74 -2.45 6.59
CA SER A 82 26.15 -2.21 6.93
C SER A 82 26.60 -3.11 8.07
N ILE A 83 27.86 -3.54 8.05
CA ILE A 83 28.51 -4.20 9.18
C ILE A 83 29.41 -3.18 9.87
N LEU A 84 29.35 -3.12 11.20
CA LEU A 84 30.14 -2.23 12.04
C LEU A 84 31.04 -3.05 12.99
N PRO A 85 32.30 -2.63 13.22
CA PRO A 85 32.98 -1.57 12.46
C PRO A 85 33.14 -1.94 10.97
N PRO A 86 33.24 -0.94 10.07
CA PRO A 86 33.58 -1.20 8.66
C PRO A 86 34.93 -1.90 8.56
N GLU A 87 35.25 -2.49 7.39
CA GLU A 87 36.44 -3.33 7.19
C GLU A 87 37.70 -2.84 7.94
N GLU A 88 37.94 -3.49 9.08
CA GLU A 88 39.12 -3.32 9.91
C GLU A 88 39.91 -4.62 9.88
N SER A 89 41.24 -4.50 9.91
CA SER A 89 42.10 -5.67 10.10
C SER A 89 41.90 -6.22 11.50
N PHE A 90 41.21 -7.35 11.61
CA PHE A 90 41.03 -8.02 12.90
C PHE A 90 42.31 -8.73 13.32
N SER A 91 42.74 -8.50 14.56
CA SER A 91 43.90 -9.19 15.13
C SER A 91 43.57 -10.65 15.38
N ILE A 92 44.50 -11.54 15.04
CA ILE A 92 44.36 -12.97 15.36
C ILE A 92 44.26 -13.16 16.88
N ASN A 93 43.46 -14.14 17.31
CA ASN A 93 43.20 -14.47 18.71
C ASN A 93 42.62 -13.31 19.54
N ARG A 94 42.00 -12.31 18.89
CA ARG A 94 41.20 -11.29 19.58
C ARG A 94 39.73 -11.42 19.19
N GLU A 95 38.87 -11.43 20.20
CA GLU A 95 37.43 -11.33 19.98
C GLU A 95 37.08 -9.94 19.47
N THR A 96 36.22 -9.88 18.45
CA THR A 96 35.70 -8.62 17.92
C THR A 96 34.20 -8.72 17.78
N LEU A 97 33.49 -7.70 18.28
CA LEU A 97 32.06 -7.57 18.10
C LEU A 97 31.77 -6.99 16.71
N LEU A 98 30.96 -7.71 15.93
CA LEU A 98 30.43 -7.22 14.67
C LEU A 98 28.93 -6.97 14.81
N GLU A 99 28.49 -5.77 14.44
CA GLU A 99 27.07 -5.40 14.40
C GLU A 99 26.61 -5.32 12.94
N CYS A 100 25.59 -6.11 12.57
CA CYS A 100 24.91 -5.96 11.29
C CYS A 100 23.73 -5.03 11.50
N ARG A 101 23.72 -3.90 10.80
CA ARG A 101 22.68 -2.89 10.92
C ARG A 101 21.98 -2.71 9.58
N SER A 102 20.64 -2.58 9.61
CA SER A 102 19.84 -2.29 8.42
C SER A 102 18.91 -1.10 8.66
N TYR A 103 18.64 -0.35 7.59
CA TYR A 103 17.83 0.87 7.66
C TYR A 103 16.70 0.89 6.64
N GLY A 104 15.55 1.40 7.05
CA GLY A 104 14.43 1.71 6.18
C GLY A 104 13.52 0.53 5.81
N SER A 105 13.75 -0.67 6.35
CA SER A 105 12.86 -1.82 6.11
C SER A 105 11.50 -1.64 6.79
N ARG A 106 10.44 -2.20 6.19
CA ARG A 106 9.13 -2.36 6.83
C ARG A 106 8.51 -3.70 6.40
N PRO A 107 8.19 -4.61 7.34
CA PRO A 107 8.56 -4.60 8.76
C PRO A 107 10.09 -4.59 8.97
N PRO A 108 10.60 -4.46 10.21
CA PRO A 108 12.03 -4.58 10.50
C PRO A 108 12.62 -5.82 9.83
N ALA A 109 13.80 -5.68 9.23
CA ALA A 109 14.43 -6.78 8.50
C ALA A 109 14.98 -7.84 9.46
N THR A 110 14.84 -9.10 9.07
CA THR A 110 15.52 -10.21 9.75
C THR A 110 16.96 -10.26 9.28
N LEU A 111 17.92 -10.12 10.21
CA LEU A 111 19.35 -10.17 9.92
C LEU A 111 19.92 -11.51 10.38
N THR A 112 20.73 -12.13 9.53
CA THR A 112 21.32 -13.45 9.75
C THR A 112 22.79 -13.44 9.38
N TRP A 113 23.60 -14.13 10.18
CA TRP A 113 25.05 -14.21 10.01
C TRP A 113 25.46 -15.57 9.46
N TRP A 114 26.47 -15.57 8.60
CA TRP A 114 27.07 -16.78 8.04
C TRP A 114 28.57 -16.59 7.95
N LYS A 115 29.33 -17.62 8.32
CA LYS A 115 30.77 -17.70 8.08
C LYS A 115 31.00 -18.81 7.05
N ARG A 116 31.67 -18.50 5.94
CA ARG A 116 32.11 -19.53 5.01
C ARG A 116 33.34 -20.21 5.64
N GLY A 117 33.26 -21.53 5.78
CA GLY A 117 34.40 -22.39 6.16
C GLY A 117 35.34 -22.58 4.99
#